data_AF-W7QJ80-F1
#
_entry.id   AF-W7QJ80-F1
#
_cell.length_a   1.000
_cell.length_b   1.000
_cell.length_c   1.000
_cell.angle_alpha   90.00
_cell.angle_beta   90.00
_cell.angle_gamma   90.00
#
_symmetry.space_group_name_H-M   'P 1'
#
loop_
_entity.id
_entity.type
_entity.pdbx_description
1 polymer ?
#
loop_
_entity_poly.entity_id
_entity_poly.type
_entity_poly.pdbx_seq_one_letter_code
_entity_poly.pdbx_strand_id
1 'polypeptide(L)'
;MNSPQKQQLLNKEEFQKQLRQKQQKAAIDKQQALIKQKMAQIQAAQAAQAPVVAKKPSKAKWYFLALLALVAALLPYPKIITYEKLGVVAESIYIPSRFGSKAFLLDTNAEVQVDGQNRWLYLCNTLQGQRHCNRYDIVDTQGFFAAVGKYLEQ
;
A
#
# COMPACT_ATOMS: atom_id res chain seq x y z
N MET A 1 -64.81 16.61 19.51
CA MET A 1 -65.56 16.22 18.30
C MET A 1 -65.18 17.16 17.16
N ASN A 2 -64.58 16.64 16.08
CA ASN A 2 -64.69 17.29 14.77
C ASN A 2 -64.51 16.23 13.68
N SER A 3 -65.64 15.81 13.11
CA SER A 3 -65.70 14.75 12.11
C SER A 3 -65.30 15.28 10.72
N PRO A 4 -64.50 14.51 9.95
CA PRO A 4 -63.91 14.92 8.66
C PRO A 4 -64.93 15.17 7.54
N GLN A 5 -66.20 14.79 7.74
CA GLN A 5 -67.25 14.93 6.74
C GLN A 5 -67.68 16.38 6.48
N LYS A 6 -67.57 17.29 7.47
CA LYS A 6 -67.96 18.70 7.28
C LYS A 6 -66.98 19.48 6.40
N GLN A 7 -65.73 19.04 6.26
CA GLN A 7 -64.73 19.70 5.41
C GLN A 7 -64.83 19.31 3.93
N GLN A 8 -65.47 18.19 3.59
CA GLN A 8 -65.65 17.78 2.19
C GLN A 8 -66.68 18.62 1.43
N LEU A 9 -67.57 19.33 2.13
CA LEU A 9 -68.66 20.11 1.52
C LEU A 9 -68.31 21.58 1.31
N LEU A 10 -67.35 22.13 2.07
CA LEU A 10 -67.01 23.56 1.99
C LEU A 10 -66.06 23.92 0.84
N ASN A 11 -65.38 22.94 0.24
CA ASN A 11 -64.47 23.23 -0.88
C ASN A 11 -64.51 22.14 -1.95
N LYS A 12 -65.68 21.98 -2.58
CA LYS A 12 -65.93 20.99 -3.64
C LYS A 12 -64.95 21.12 -4.80
N GLU A 13 -64.58 22.34 -5.17
CA GLU A 13 -63.66 22.60 -6.29
C GLU A 13 -62.22 22.18 -5.97
N GLU A 14 -61.72 22.47 -4.77
CA GLU A 14 -60.39 22.05 -4.34
C GLU A 14 -60.30 20.53 -4.19
N PHE A 15 -61.33 19.89 -3.63
CA PHE A 15 -61.37 18.43 -3.52
C PHE A 15 -61.40 17.75 -4.88
N GLN A 16 -62.15 18.29 -5.86
CA GLN A 16 -62.14 17.78 -7.24
C GLN A 16 -60.80 18.02 -7.97
N LYS A 17 -60.14 19.16 -7.74
CA LYS A 17 -58.78 19.41 -8.24
C LYS A 17 -57.77 18.43 -7.63
N GLN A 18 -57.89 18.16 -6.33
CA GLN A 18 -57.01 17.23 -5.62
C GLN A 18 -57.23 15.77 -6.06
N LEU A 19 -58.47 15.38 -6.35
CA LEU A 19 -58.79 14.07 -6.94
C LEU A 19 -58.21 13.92 -8.35
N ARG A 20 -58.36 14.92 -9.22
CA ARG A 20 -57.77 14.90 -10.57
C ARG A 20 -56.24 14.84 -10.54
N GLN A 21 -55.60 15.58 -9.64
CA GLN A 21 -54.15 15.50 -9.43
C GLN A 21 -53.72 14.13 -8.90
N LYS A 22 -54.46 13.51 -7.97
CA LYS A 22 -54.17 12.15 -7.48
C LYS A 22 -54.32 11.11 -8.59
N GLN A 23 -55.34 11.23 -9.45
CA GLN A 23 -55.54 10.32 -10.58
C GLN A 23 -54.43 10.47 -11.63
N GLN A 24 -54.01 11.70 -11.93
CA GLN A 24 -52.88 11.96 -12.85
C GLN A 24 -51.57 11.41 -12.29
N LYS A 25 -51.28 11.61 -11.00
CA LYS A 25 -50.10 11.02 -10.33
C LYS A 25 -50.14 9.48 -10.36
N ALA A 26 -51.29 8.88 -10.06
CA ALA A 26 -51.45 7.42 -10.11
C ALA A 26 -51.27 6.85 -11.53
N ALA A 27 -51.65 7.58 -12.58
CA ALA A 27 -51.41 7.18 -13.96
C ALA A 27 -49.91 7.25 -14.33
N ILE A 28 -49.22 8.30 -13.90
CA ILE A 28 -47.77 8.47 -14.11
C ILE A 28 -46.99 7.40 -13.34
N ASP A 29 -47.38 7.10 -12.11
CA ASP A 29 -46.74 6.06 -11.29
C ASP A 29 -46.89 4.68 -11.92
N LYS A 30 -48.06 4.37 -12.50
CA LYS A 30 -48.28 3.12 -13.24
C LYS A 30 -47.40 3.05 -14.50
N GLN A 31 -47.28 4.14 -15.25
CA GLN A 31 -46.38 4.20 -16.41
C GLN A 31 -44.90 4.04 -16.00
N GLN A 32 -44.47 4.71 -14.93
CA GLN A 32 -43.10 4.56 -14.41
C GLN A 32 -42.84 3.15 -13.89
N ALA A 33 -43.81 2.50 -13.26
CA ALA A 33 -43.69 1.11 -12.82
C ALA A 33 -43.52 0.16 -14.03
N LEU A 34 -44.27 0.37 -15.10
CA LEU A 34 -44.17 -0.41 -16.34
C LEU A 34 -42.83 -0.19 -17.06
N ILE A 35 -42.32 1.04 -17.08
CA ILE A 35 -41.00 1.36 -17.64
C ILE A 35 -39.89 0.72 -16.79
N LYS A 36 -39.99 0.77 -15.45
CA LYS A 36 -39.05 0.09 -14.56
C LYS A 36 -39.07 -1.43 -14.75
N GLN A 37 -40.24 -2.03 -14.93
CA GLN A 37 -40.38 -3.46 -15.17
C GLN A 37 -39.80 -3.87 -16.54
N LYS A 38 -40.02 -3.06 -17.59
CA LYS A 38 -39.43 -3.27 -18.91
C LYS A 38 -37.90 -3.08 -18.88
N MET A 39 -37.40 -2.06 -18.18
CA MET A 39 -35.96 -1.84 -17.97
C MET A 39 -35.32 -3.00 -17.20
N ALA A 40 -35.97 -3.50 -16.15
CA ALA A 40 -35.50 -4.67 -15.40
C ALA A 40 -35.52 -5.95 -16.26
N GLN A 41 -36.54 -6.13 -17.12
CA GLN A 41 -36.55 -7.24 -18.08
C GLN A 41 -35.46 -7.11 -19.16
N ILE A 42 -35.20 -5.90 -19.66
CA ILE A 42 -34.13 -5.66 -20.65
C ILE A 42 -32.77 -5.86 -20.00
N GLN A 43 -32.55 -5.40 -18.76
CA GLN A 43 -31.32 -5.64 -18.00
C GLN A 43 -31.16 -7.11 -17.63
N ALA A 44 -32.24 -7.83 -17.28
CA ALA A 44 -32.18 -9.27 -17.01
C ALA A 44 -31.92 -10.08 -18.29
N ALA A 45 -32.50 -9.70 -19.43
CA ALA A 45 -32.23 -10.32 -20.72
C ALA A 45 -30.82 -10.01 -21.22
N GLN A 46 -30.33 -8.78 -21.01
CA GLN A 46 -28.94 -8.39 -21.27
C GLN A 46 -27.96 -9.06 -20.30
N ALA A 47 -28.35 -9.34 -19.05
CA ALA A 47 -27.53 -10.10 -18.12
C ALA A 47 -27.54 -11.62 -18.43
N ALA A 48 -28.63 -12.13 -19.03
CA ALA A 48 -28.72 -13.51 -19.50
C ALA A 48 -27.99 -13.74 -20.83
N GLN A 49 -27.79 -12.69 -21.64
CA GLN A 49 -27.10 -12.74 -22.94
C GLN A 49 -25.71 -12.09 -22.92
N ALA A 50 -25.36 -11.34 -21.86
CA ALA A 50 -23.99 -10.97 -21.62
C ALA A 50 -23.21 -12.27 -21.41
N PRO A 51 -22.15 -12.55 -22.20
CA PRO A 51 -21.25 -13.61 -21.81
C PRO A 51 -20.87 -13.28 -20.38
N VAL A 52 -21.07 -14.24 -19.47
CA VAL A 52 -20.55 -14.15 -18.12
C VAL A 52 -19.05 -14.12 -18.33
N VAL A 53 -18.48 -12.93 -18.51
CA VAL A 53 -17.04 -12.74 -18.52
C VAL A 53 -16.68 -12.94 -17.07
N ALA A 54 -16.54 -14.22 -16.71
CA ALA A 54 -15.96 -14.65 -15.47
C ALA A 54 -14.65 -13.87 -15.40
N LYS A 55 -14.61 -12.84 -14.55
CA LYS A 55 -13.37 -12.14 -14.25
C LYS A 55 -12.46 -13.20 -13.69
N LYS A 56 -11.60 -13.73 -14.56
CA LYS A 56 -10.63 -14.76 -14.22
C LYS A 56 -9.92 -14.23 -12.98
N PRO A 57 -9.87 -14.99 -11.85
CA PRO A 57 -9.28 -14.49 -10.64
C PRO A 57 -7.85 -14.06 -10.96
N SER A 58 -7.61 -12.75 -10.87
CA SER A 58 -6.35 -12.17 -11.27
C SER A 58 -5.29 -12.63 -10.28
N LYS A 59 -4.42 -13.53 -10.72
CA LYS A 59 -3.22 -13.93 -9.97
C LYS A 59 -2.16 -12.82 -9.96
N ALA A 60 -2.43 -11.65 -10.53
CA ALA A 60 -1.49 -10.53 -10.59
C ALA A 60 -0.98 -10.12 -9.20
N LYS A 61 -1.83 -10.18 -8.16
CA LYS A 61 -1.40 -9.93 -6.77
C LYS A 61 -0.32 -10.92 -6.32
N TRP A 62 -0.46 -12.20 -6.65
CA TRP A 62 0.53 -13.23 -6.33
C TRP A 62 1.82 -13.07 -7.12
N TYR A 63 1.74 -12.72 -8.41
CA TYR A 63 2.92 -12.41 -9.20
C TYR A 63 3.66 -11.17 -8.69
N PHE A 64 2.92 -10.12 -8.30
CA PHE A 64 3.50 -8.92 -7.71
C PHE A 64 4.15 -9.22 -6.36
N LEU A 65 3.51 -10.02 -5.51
CA LEU A 65 4.06 -10.42 -4.21
C LEU A 65 5.29 -11.31 -4.37
N ALA A 66 5.28 -12.21 -5.35
CA ALA A 66 6.44 -13.01 -5.72
C ALA A 66 7.59 -12.14 -6.24
N LEU A 67 7.30 -11.12 -7.06
CA LEU A 67 8.30 -10.16 -7.53
C LEU A 67 8.91 -9.38 -6.36
N LEU A 68 8.09 -8.88 -5.43
CA LEU A 68 8.57 -8.20 -4.23
C LEU A 68 9.45 -9.09 -3.37
N ALA A 69 9.02 -10.34 -3.12
CA ALA A 69 9.81 -11.30 -2.36
C ALA A 69 11.15 -11.59 -3.05
N LEU A 70 11.17 -11.70 -4.39
CA LEU A 70 12.39 -11.89 -5.15
C LEU A 70 13.33 -10.69 -5.04
N VAL A 71 12.82 -9.47 -5.19
CA VAL A 71 13.62 -8.24 -5.01
C VAL A 71 14.19 -8.17 -3.60
N ALA A 72 13.35 -8.41 -2.58
CA ALA A 72 13.80 -8.42 -1.19
C ALA A 72 14.92 -9.45 -0.95
N ALA A 73 14.81 -10.67 -1.49
CA ALA A 73 15.85 -11.68 -1.34
C ALA A 73 17.20 -11.33 -2.01
N LEU A 74 17.18 -10.44 -3.01
CA LEU A 74 18.37 -10.06 -3.77
C LEU A 74 19.10 -8.86 -3.15
N LEU A 75 18.41 -7.94 -2.50
CA LEU A 75 19.01 -6.72 -1.96
C LEU A 75 19.98 -7.00 -0.80
N PRO A 76 21.14 -6.30 -0.74
CA PRO A 76 21.99 -6.32 0.45
C PRO A 76 21.30 -5.57 1.59
N TYR A 77 20.94 -6.30 2.65
CA TYR A 77 20.27 -5.70 3.79
C TYR A 77 21.26 -4.89 4.64
N PRO A 78 20.96 -3.60 4.95
CA PRO A 78 21.74 -2.85 5.92
C PRO A 78 21.69 -3.51 7.30
N LYS A 79 22.77 -3.40 8.04
CA LYS A 79 22.88 -3.85 9.44
C LYS A 79 23.63 -2.79 10.24
N ILE A 80 23.38 -2.71 11.55
CA ILE A 80 24.21 -1.91 12.44
C ILE A 80 25.45 -2.71 12.75
N ILE A 81 26.60 -2.06 12.70
CA ILE A 81 27.87 -2.60 13.15
C ILE A 81 28.44 -1.70 14.23
N THR A 82 28.73 -2.31 15.38
CA THR A 82 29.44 -1.67 16.49
C THR A 82 30.87 -2.15 16.44
N TYR A 83 31.82 -1.22 16.30
CA TYR A 83 33.22 -1.55 16.16
C TYR A 83 34.09 -0.69 17.07
N GLU A 84 35.18 -1.27 17.54
CA GLU A 84 36.08 -0.66 18.50
C GLU A 84 37.50 -0.57 17.96
N LYS A 85 38.22 0.48 18.34
CA LYS A 85 39.68 0.53 18.24
C LYS A 85 40.26 1.28 19.42
N LEU A 86 41.17 0.64 20.15
CA LEU A 86 41.90 1.23 21.29
C LEU A 86 40.97 1.83 22.37
N GLY A 87 39.87 1.14 22.71
CA GLY A 87 38.90 1.62 23.70
C GLY A 87 37.87 2.62 23.18
N VAL A 88 37.95 3.03 21.91
CA VAL A 88 36.95 3.90 21.27
C VAL A 88 35.96 3.05 20.50
N VAL A 89 34.70 3.04 20.95
CA VAL A 89 33.59 2.33 20.31
C VAL A 89 32.83 3.30 19.40
N ALA A 90 32.57 2.88 18.17
CA ALA A 90 31.75 3.59 17.21
C ALA A 90 30.69 2.66 16.64
N GLU A 91 29.60 3.24 16.19
CA GLU A 91 28.45 2.49 15.70
C GLU A 91 27.96 3.09 14.38
N SER A 92 27.92 2.28 13.32
CA SER A 92 27.56 2.72 11.97
C SER A 92 26.61 1.76 11.29
N ILE A 93 25.98 2.22 10.21
CA ILE A 93 25.14 1.39 9.34
C ILE A 93 26.02 0.82 8.23
N TYR A 94 26.19 -0.50 8.24
CA TYR A 94 26.92 -1.27 7.26
C TYR A 94 26.01 -1.91 6.23
N ILE A 95 26.36 -1.74 4.96
CA ILE A 95 25.68 -2.39 3.84
C ILE A 95 26.66 -3.39 3.20
N PRO A 96 26.33 -4.70 3.21
CA PRO A 96 27.20 -5.73 2.67
C PRO A 96 27.34 -5.64 1.16
N SER A 97 28.44 -6.16 0.64
CA SER A 97 28.62 -6.38 -0.79
C SER A 97 27.65 -7.45 -1.30
N ARG A 98 27.07 -7.22 -2.49
CA ARG A 98 26.21 -8.17 -3.18
C ARG A 98 26.29 -7.91 -4.69
N PHE A 99 26.36 -8.99 -5.48
CA PHE A 99 26.44 -8.89 -6.95
C PHE A 99 27.57 -7.98 -7.47
N GLY A 100 28.75 -8.04 -6.87
CA GLY A 100 29.90 -7.22 -7.27
C GLY A 100 29.88 -5.78 -6.77
N SER A 101 28.87 -5.38 -5.99
CA SER A 101 28.92 -4.10 -5.26
C SER A 101 29.99 -4.15 -4.17
N LYS A 102 30.54 -2.98 -3.83
CA LYS A 102 31.44 -2.84 -2.68
C LYS A 102 30.61 -2.73 -1.40
N ALA A 103 31.12 -3.29 -0.32
CA ALA A 103 30.57 -3.02 1.00
C ALA A 103 30.89 -1.58 1.40
N PHE A 104 29.99 -0.93 2.13
CA PHE A 104 30.19 0.45 2.57
C PHE A 104 29.51 0.70 3.92
N LEU A 105 29.99 1.73 4.59
CA LEU A 105 29.40 2.28 5.80
C LEU A 105 28.76 3.63 5.44
N LEU A 106 27.60 3.94 6.01
CA LEU A 106 26.90 5.19 5.68
C LEU A 106 27.58 6.45 6.23
N ASP A 107 28.43 6.31 7.24
CA ASP A 107 29.10 7.43 7.92
C ASP A 107 30.52 7.73 7.39
N THR A 108 31.04 6.93 6.46
CA THR A 108 32.41 7.11 5.94
C THR A 108 32.54 6.82 4.46
N ASN A 109 33.48 7.52 3.82
CA ASN A 109 33.86 7.30 2.43
C ASN A 109 35.01 6.28 2.27
N ALA A 110 35.42 5.63 3.36
CA ALA A 110 36.46 4.62 3.32
C ALA A 110 35.99 3.34 2.61
N GLU A 111 36.92 2.63 1.97
CA GLU A 111 36.64 1.29 1.47
C GLU A 111 36.54 0.32 2.64
N VAL A 112 35.44 -0.41 2.72
CA VAL A 112 35.13 -1.29 3.83
C VAL A 112 35.40 -2.74 3.45
N GLN A 113 36.19 -3.41 4.28
CA GLN A 113 36.40 -4.86 4.18
C GLN A 113 36.14 -5.50 5.53
N VAL A 114 35.40 -6.60 5.53
CA VAL A 114 35.14 -7.40 6.72
C VAL A 114 35.81 -8.75 6.52
N ASP A 115 36.45 -9.27 7.56
CA ASP A 115 37.06 -10.60 7.49
C ASP A 115 35.99 -11.70 7.35
N GLY A 116 36.40 -12.89 6.91
CA GLY A 116 35.47 -14.00 6.70
C GLY A 116 34.74 -14.46 7.96
N GLN A 117 35.23 -14.12 9.15
CA GLN A 117 34.64 -14.47 10.44
C GLN A 117 33.78 -13.34 11.05
N ASN A 118 33.63 -12.20 10.37
CA ASN A 118 32.96 -10.99 10.89
C ASN A 118 33.49 -10.50 12.25
N ARG A 119 34.78 -10.73 12.53
CA ARG A 119 35.46 -10.27 13.73
C ARG A 119 36.20 -8.96 13.52
N TRP A 120 36.74 -8.73 12.33
CA TRP A 120 37.57 -7.57 12.04
C TRP A 120 36.99 -6.74 10.90
N LEU A 121 36.89 -5.43 11.13
CA LEU A 121 36.50 -4.43 10.18
C LEU A 121 37.75 -3.65 9.75
N TYR A 122 38.00 -3.59 8.45
CA TYR A 122 39.09 -2.82 7.86
C TYR A 122 38.52 -1.64 7.10
N LEU A 123 38.92 -0.43 7.51
CA LEU A 123 38.59 0.81 6.81
C LEU A 123 39.83 1.29 6.08
N CYS A 124 39.77 1.27 4.75
CA CYS A 124 40.89 1.60 3.89
C CYS A 124 40.65 2.94 3.19
N ASN A 125 41.65 3.83 3.25
CA ASN A 125 41.66 5.10 2.54
C ASN A 125 42.88 5.15 1.62
N THR A 126 42.72 5.78 0.46
CA THR A 126 43.84 6.04 -0.46
C THR A 126 44.31 7.46 -0.27
N LEU A 127 45.53 7.63 0.24
CA LEU A 127 46.18 8.93 0.44
C LEU A 127 47.45 8.95 -0.40
N GLN A 128 47.61 9.97 -1.26
CA GLN A 128 48.80 10.14 -2.10
C GLN A 128 49.17 8.89 -2.94
N GLY A 129 48.17 8.15 -3.42
CA GLY A 129 48.38 6.93 -4.20
C GLY A 129 48.76 5.68 -3.38
N GLN A 130 48.89 5.81 -2.06
CA GLN A 130 49.12 4.68 -1.15
C GLN A 130 47.84 4.31 -0.40
N ARG A 131 47.60 3.01 -0.27
CA ARG A 131 46.43 2.45 0.41
C ARG A 131 46.77 2.23 1.88
N HIS A 132 46.08 2.94 2.78
CA HIS A 132 46.22 2.79 4.22
C HIS A 132 44.96 2.16 4.79
N CYS A 133 45.09 1.03 5.48
CA CYS A 133 43.98 0.31 6.09
C CYS A 133 44.10 0.29 7.60
N ASN A 134 43.04 0.69 8.28
CA ASN A 134 42.91 0.63 9.73
C ASN A 134 42.05 -0.57 10.13
N ARG A 135 42.54 -1.40 11.04
CA ARG A 135 41.78 -2.52 11.63
C ARG A 135 40.99 -2.04 12.86
N TYR A 136 39.76 -2.50 12.95
CA TYR A 136 38.81 -2.32 14.05
C TYR A 136 38.21 -3.68 14.42
N ASP A 137 37.82 -3.83 15.68
CA ASP A 137 37.27 -5.06 16.24
C ASP A 137 35.75 -4.92 16.22
N ILE A 138 35.06 -5.89 15.64
CA ILE A 138 33.60 -5.90 15.61
C ILE A 138 33.11 -6.42 16.96
N VAL A 139 32.44 -5.55 17.70
CA VAL A 139 31.92 -5.83 19.03
C VAL A 139 30.51 -6.42 18.95
N ASP A 140 29.66 -5.85 18.10
CA ASP A 140 28.27 -6.27 17.93
C ASP A 140 27.78 -6.01 16.50
N THR A 141 26.78 -6.78 16.07
CA THR A 141 26.08 -6.57 14.81
C THR A 141 24.58 -6.77 14.97
N GLN A 142 23.79 -5.76 14.61
CA GLN A 142 22.33 -5.80 14.71
C GLN A 142 21.70 -5.81 13.33
N GLY A 143 20.59 -6.53 13.18
CA GLY A 143 19.95 -6.77 11.89
C GLY A 143 19.30 -5.56 11.24
N PHE A 144 18.62 -5.83 10.12
CA PHE A 144 17.96 -4.83 9.27
C PHE A 144 17.05 -3.86 10.01
N PHE A 145 16.17 -4.35 10.88
CA PHE A 145 15.21 -3.50 11.58
C PHE A 145 15.88 -2.50 12.52
N ALA A 146 17.00 -2.89 13.15
CA ALA A 146 17.78 -1.98 13.98
C ALA A 146 18.38 -0.86 13.13
N ALA A 147 18.96 -1.19 11.96
CA ALA A 147 19.51 -0.21 11.04
C ALA A 147 18.46 0.78 10.51
N VAL A 148 17.26 0.29 10.18
CA VAL A 148 16.13 1.15 9.77
C VAL A 148 15.70 2.06 10.92
N GLY A 149 15.57 1.53 12.14
CA GLY A 149 15.24 2.33 13.33
C GLY A 149 16.24 3.48 13.52
N LYS A 150 17.53 3.16 13.56
CA LYS A 150 18.60 4.15 13.70
C LYS A 150 18.61 5.20 12.58
N TYR A 151 18.31 4.81 11.35
CA TYR A 151 18.24 5.76 10.24
C TYR A 151 17.03 6.71 10.35
N LEU A 152 15.90 6.24 10.89
CA LEU A 152 14.69 7.05 11.08
C LEU A 152 14.77 7.96 12.32
N GLU A 153 15.64 7.64 13.28
CA GLU A 153 15.87 8.41 14.50
C GLU A 153 16.91 9.55 14.33
N GLN A 154 17.62 9.60 13.19
CA GLN A 154 18.53 10.70 12.82
C GLN A 154 17.78 11.97 12.42
#